data_AF-A0A0C9UIK8-F1
#
_entry.id   AF-A0A0C9UIK8-F1
#
_cell.length_a   1.000
_cell.length_b   1.000
_cell.length_c   1.000
_cell.angle_alpha   90.00
_cell.angle_beta   90.00
_cell.angle_gamma   90.00
#
_symmetry.space_group_name_H-M   'P 1'
#
loop_
_entity.id
_entity.type
_entity.pdbx_description
1 polymer ?
#
loop_
_entity_poly.entity_id
_entity_poly.type
_entity_poly.pdbx_seq_one_letter_code
_entity_poly.pdbx_strand_id
1 'polypeptide(L)'
;MQLKSLFVLATTTAVYAQGPGLAQIKHIFSFGDSYTDTGFSSSGTLAGPNVANPLGNPNFPGITSSGGENWVGFLINTFNKTRTFSYNFAFSGATLDSSLATPSSPSVVSVRNQIEQEFIPGLGKKPTSVPWTAADSLFVIL
;
A
#
# COMPACT_ATOMS: atom_id res chain seq x y z
N MET A 1 9.74 -63.88 13.53
CA MET A 1 9.81 -62.50 14.04
C MET A 1 9.71 -61.57 12.84
N GLN A 2 8.50 -61.08 12.52
CA GLN A 2 8.29 -60.11 11.44
C GLN A 2 7.89 -58.77 12.06
N LEU A 3 8.73 -57.76 11.84
CA LEU A 3 8.51 -56.40 12.29
C LEU A 3 7.48 -55.75 11.35
N LYS A 4 6.28 -55.46 11.86
CA LYS A 4 5.31 -54.62 11.14
C LYS A 4 5.72 -53.16 11.34
N SER A 5 6.31 -52.56 10.31
CA SER A 5 6.62 -51.13 10.30
C SER A 5 5.32 -50.32 10.24
N LEU A 6 5.13 -49.44 11.23
CA LEU A 6 4.06 -48.45 11.27
C LEU A 6 4.58 -47.16 10.63
N PHE A 7 4.06 -46.79 9.46
CA PHE A 7 4.30 -45.47 8.87
C PHE A 7 3.30 -44.46 9.47
N VAL A 8 3.79 -43.50 10.24
CA VAL A 8 3.00 -42.34 10.69
C VAL A 8 3.22 -41.21 9.69
N LEU A 9 2.19 -40.86 8.93
CA LEU A 9 2.20 -39.71 8.04
C LEU A 9 1.83 -38.47 8.87
N ALA A 10 2.81 -37.68 9.28
CA ALA A 10 2.55 -36.39 9.92
C ALA A 10 2.20 -35.36 8.82
N THR A 11 0.90 -35.13 8.59
CA THR A 11 0.44 -34.03 7.76
C THR A 11 0.57 -32.73 8.54
N THR A 12 1.64 -31.96 8.29
CA THR A 12 1.68 -30.55 8.68
C THR A 12 0.72 -29.79 7.78
N THR A 13 -0.47 -29.45 8.28
CA THR A 13 -1.29 -28.43 7.65
C THR A 13 -0.55 -27.10 7.81
N ALA A 14 0.02 -26.59 6.72
CA ALA A 14 0.37 -25.19 6.67
C ALA A 14 -0.95 -24.42 6.80
N VAL A 15 -1.22 -23.86 7.99
CA VAL A 15 -2.26 -22.84 8.12
C VAL A 15 -1.75 -21.66 7.31
N TYR A 16 -2.20 -21.54 6.06
CA TYR A 16 -2.01 -20.33 5.31
C TYR A 16 -2.75 -19.26 6.09
N ALA A 17 -2.03 -18.35 6.76
CA ALA A 17 -2.63 -17.20 7.40
C ALA A 17 -3.46 -16.50 6.31
N GLN A 18 -4.78 -16.65 6.40
CA GLN A 18 -5.66 -15.94 5.49
C GLN A 18 -5.36 -14.46 5.73
N GLY A 19 -4.97 -13.77 4.66
CA GLY A 19 -4.79 -12.32 4.72
C GLY A 19 -6.07 -11.68 5.29
N PRO A 20 -5.96 -10.48 5.86
CA PRO A 20 -7.13 -9.79 6.37
C PRO A 20 -8.26 -9.79 5.35
N GLY A 21 -9.46 -10.15 5.80
CA GLY A 21 -10.65 -9.88 5.02
C GLY A 21 -10.75 -8.37 4.77
N LEU A 22 -11.32 -7.92 3.66
CA LEU A 22 -11.36 -6.50 3.30
C LEU A 22 -11.94 -5.60 4.41
N ALA A 23 -12.83 -6.14 5.25
CA ALA A 23 -13.40 -5.44 6.42
C ALA A 23 -12.40 -5.20 7.57
N GLN A 24 -11.25 -5.88 7.59
CA GLN A 24 -10.20 -5.75 8.61
C GLN A 24 -9.09 -4.78 8.18
N ILE A 25 -9.08 -4.38 6.91
CA ILE A 25 -8.11 -3.41 6.39
C ILE A 25 -8.39 -2.04 6.98
N LYS A 26 -7.35 -1.43 7.53
CA LYS A 26 -7.34 -0.05 8.05
C LYS A 26 -6.31 0.82 7.34
N HIS A 27 -5.26 0.22 6.80
CA HIS A 27 -4.18 0.91 6.12
C HIS A 27 -3.99 0.34 4.72
N ILE A 28 -4.03 1.20 3.70
CA ILE A 28 -3.69 0.83 2.33
C ILE A 28 -2.41 1.56 1.98
N PHE A 29 -1.41 0.81 1.54
CA PHE A 29 -0.16 1.33 1.00
C PHE A 29 -0.14 1.06 -0.49
N SER A 30 -0.23 2.10 -1.29
CA SER A 30 -0.28 2.00 -2.74
C SER A 30 1.01 2.52 -3.36
N PHE A 31 1.48 1.83 -4.40
CA PHE A 31 2.64 2.19 -5.21
C PHE A 31 2.24 2.10 -6.67
N GLY A 32 2.85 2.92 -7.52
CA GLY A 32 2.53 2.87 -8.95
C GLY A 32 2.74 4.16 -9.70
N ASP A 33 1.95 4.31 -10.77
CA ASP A 33 2.00 5.44 -11.69
C ASP A 33 0.75 6.35 -11.62
N SER A 34 0.48 7.07 -12.70
CA SER A 34 -0.65 8.00 -12.83
C SER A 34 -2.03 7.37 -12.63
N TYR A 35 -2.19 6.06 -12.86
CA TYR A 35 -3.46 5.38 -12.62
C TYR A 35 -3.81 5.28 -11.14
N THR A 36 -2.83 5.49 -10.27
CA THR A 36 -2.97 5.38 -8.81
C THR A 36 -2.69 6.69 -8.09
N ASP A 37 -1.81 7.55 -8.62
CA ASP A 37 -1.38 8.81 -8.01
C ASP A 37 -2.56 9.73 -7.59
N THR A 38 -2.45 10.26 -6.37
CA THR A 38 -3.38 11.23 -5.77
C THR A 38 -2.68 12.51 -5.30
N GLY A 39 -1.37 12.65 -5.55
CA GLY A 39 -0.52 13.76 -5.10
C GLY A 39 -0.05 13.66 -3.65
N PHE A 40 -0.19 12.49 -3.01
CA PHE A 40 0.22 12.31 -1.61
C PHE A 40 1.73 12.46 -1.44
N SER A 41 2.11 13.14 -0.37
CA SER A 41 3.49 13.33 0.04
C SER A 41 3.71 12.70 1.41
N SER A 42 4.73 11.86 1.50
CA SER A 42 5.21 11.28 2.75
C SER A 42 6.25 12.16 3.47
N SER A 43 6.54 13.36 2.97
CA SER A 43 7.54 14.28 3.53
C SER A 43 6.94 15.30 4.51
N GLY A 44 7.69 15.66 5.57
CA GLY A 44 7.30 16.69 6.54
C GLY A 44 6.56 16.17 7.80
N THR A 45 6.02 17.09 8.60
CA THR A 45 5.16 16.77 9.76
C THR A 45 3.83 16.22 9.23
N LEU A 46 3.78 14.91 8.99
CA LEU A 46 2.66 14.25 8.33
C LEU A 46 1.34 14.53 9.05
N ALA A 47 0.47 15.34 8.43
CA ALA A 47 -0.96 15.13 8.54
C ALA A 47 -1.25 13.85 7.76
N GLY A 48 -1.00 12.70 8.39
CA GLY A 48 -1.43 11.43 7.83
C GLY A 48 -2.94 11.46 7.53
N PRO A 49 -3.42 10.53 6.70
CA PRO A 49 -4.84 10.30 6.52
C PRO A 49 -5.61 10.34 7.83
N ASN A 50 -6.73 11.03 7.82
CA ASN A 50 -7.62 11.14 8.96
C ASN A 50 -9.07 11.23 8.48
N VAL A 51 -10.01 11.31 9.42
CA VAL A 51 -11.44 11.30 9.08
C VAL A 51 -11.86 12.54 8.27
N ALA A 52 -11.19 13.69 8.45
CA ALA A 52 -11.47 14.92 7.70
C ALA A 52 -10.79 14.96 6.32
N ASN A 53 -9.63 14.31 6.18
CA ASN A 53 -8.97 14.12 4.90
C ASN A 53 -8.45 12.67 4.78
N PRO A 54 -9.18 11.78 4.08
CA PRO A 54 -8.82 10.37 3.99
C PRO A 54 -7.56 10.11 3.13
N LEU A 55 -7.10 11.10 2.35
CA LEU A 55 -5.79 11.08 1.70
C LEU A 55 -4.67 11.60 2.59
N GLY A 56 -5.00 12.33 3.67
CA GLY A 56 -4.05 13.05 4.51
C GLY A 56 -3.55 14.33 3.86
N ASN A 57 -2.99 14.21 2.65
CA ASN A 57 -2.58 15.32 1.80
C ASN A 57 -2.56 14.90 0.31
N PRO A 58 -2.83 15.83 -0.64
CA PRO A 58 -3.42 17.15 -0.44
C PRO A 58 -4.91 17.03 -0.08
N ASN A 59 -5.69 18.11 -0.17
CA ASN A 59 -7.14 18.03 0.05
C ASN A 59 -7.80 17.07 -0.96
N PHE A 60 -8.75 16.27 -0.49
CA PHE A 60 -9.58 15.41 -1.32
C PHE A 60 -10.27 16.21 -2.46
N PRO A 61 -10.34 15.72 -3.72
CA PRO A 61 -10.03 14.35 -4.19
C PRO A 61 -8.55 14.09 -4.54
N GLY A 62 -7.66 15.03 -4.27
CA GLY A 62 -6.26 14.91 -4.64
C GLY A 62 -5.93 15.49 -6.02
N ILE A 63 -4.72 15.23 -6.49
CA ILE A 63 -4.26 15.52 -7.86
C ILE A 63 -4.21 14.19 -8.59
N THR A 64 -5.09 13.99 -9.57
CA THR A 64 -5.25 12.72 -10.28
C THR A 64 -5.23 12.94 -11.79
N SER A 65 -4.96 11.87 -12.54
CA SER A 65 -5.09 11.88 -14.01
C SER A 65 -6.51 11.53 -14.50
N SER A 66 -7.50 11.38 -13.60
CA SER A 66 -8.87 10.99 -13.94
C SER A 66 -9.83 12.18 -14.10
N GLY A 67 -9.39 13.41 -13.83
CA GLY A 67 -10.27 14.59 -13.83
C GLY A 67 -11.21 14.66 -12.62
N GLY A 68 -10.99 13.83 -11.60
CA GLY A 68 -11.80 13.70 -10.40
C GLY A 68 -11.21 12.66 -9.44
N GLU A 69 -12.05 11.90 -8.73
CA GLU A 69 -11.56 10.76 -7.95
C GLU A 69 -10.98 9.68 -8.88
N ASN A 70 -9.86 9.06 -8.50
CA ASN A 70 -9.39 7.82 -9.10
C ASN A 70 -9.86 6.62 -8.24
N TRP A 71 -9.41 5.40 -8.56
CA TRP A 71 -9.84 4.20 -7.83
C TRP A 71 -9.51 4.26 -6.33
N VAL A 72 -8.39 4.89 -5.94
CA VAL A 72 -8.00 5.08 -4.54
C VAL A 72 -9.01 6.00 -3.85
N GLY A 73 -9.35 7.12 -4.50
CA GLY A 73 -10.38 8.06 -4.02
C GLY A 73 -11.72 7.37 -3.77
N PHE A 74 -12.23 6.63 -4.77
CA PHE A 74 -13.48 5.88 -4.62
C PHE A 74 -13.43 4.85 -3.49
N LEU A 75 -12.29 4.18 -3.31
CA LEU A 75 -12.12 3.17 -2.27
C LEU A 75 -12.19 3.76 -0.86
N ILE A 76 -11.55 4.91 -0.62
CA ILE A 76 -11.49 5.56 0.70
C ILE A 76 -12.65 6.53 0.98
N ASN A 77 -13.39 6.93 -0.04
CA ASN A 77 -14.52 7.85 0.08
C ASN A 77 -15.87 7.15 -0.09
N THR A 78 -16.14 6.60 -1.27
CA THR A 78 -17.46 6.06 -1.64
C THR A 78 -17.69 4.65 -1.09
N PHE A 79 -16.67 3.79 -1.16
CA PHE A 79 -16.77 2.38 -0.77
C PHE A 79 -16.20 2.09 0.62
N ASN A 80 -15.79 3.13 1.35
CA ASN A 80 -15.19 2.98 2.66
C ASN A 80 -16.25 2.69 3.71
N LYS A 81 -16.54 1.39 3.92
CA LYS A 81 -17.45 0.91 4.97
C LYS A 81 -16.78 0.75 6.33
N THR A 82 -15.48 1.04 6.41
CA THR A 82 -14.64 0.94 7.61
C THR A 82 -13.85 2.25 7.79
N ARG A 83 -12.99 2.35 8.81
CA ARG A 83 -12.02 3.47 8.90
C ARG A 83 -10.74 3.06 8.18
N THR A 84 -10.79 3.06 6.85
CA THR A 84 -9.62 2.79 6.00
C THR A 84 -8.94 4.09 5.59
N PHE A 85 -7.62 4.10 5.66
CA PHE A 85 -6.75 5.21 5.34
C PHE A 85 -5.78 4.83 4.21
N SER A 86 -5.59 5.72 3.23
CA SER A 86 -4.69 5.47 2.10
C SER A 86 -3.40 6.27 2.22
N TYR A 87 -2.28 5.57 2.14
CA TYR A 87 -0.92 6.10 2.06
C TYR A 87 -0.39 5.77 0.67
N ASN A 88 -0.53 6.74 -0.23
CA ASN A 88 -0.35 6.51 -1.66
C ASN A 88 0.97 7.07 -2.17
N PHE A 89 1.97 6.21 -2.33
CA PHE A 89 3.29 6.58 -2.82
C PHE A 89 3.38 6.58 -4.35
N ALA A 90 2.29 6.30 -5.07
CA ALA A 90 2.30 6.32 -6.52
C ALA A 90 2.68 7.71 -7.06
N PHE A 91 3.45 7.72 -8.14
CA PHE A 91 3.96 8.94 -8.74
C PHE A 91 3.69 8.93 -10.25
N SER A 92 2.99 9.94 -10.75
CA SER A 92 2.62 10.03 -12.17
C SER A 92 3.82 9.88 -13.11
N GLY A 93 3.72 8.95 -14.05
CA GLY A 93 4.77 8.64 -15.03
C GLY A 93 5.84 7.65 -14.56
N ALA A 94 5.69 7.07 -13.35
CA ALA A 94 6.61 6.07 -12.82
C ALA A 94 6.76 4.86 -13.75
N THR A 95 8.00 4.40 -13.91
CA THR A 95 8.31 3.05 -14.38
C THR A 95 8.56 2.13 -13.19
N LEU A 96 8.63 0.81 -13.40
CA LEU A 96 8.95 -0.13 -12.32
C LEU A 96 10.35 0.12 -11.73
N ASP A 97 11.35 0.30 -12.59
CA ASP A 97 12.73 0.62 -12.22
C ASP A 97 13.34 1.55 -13.28
N SER A 98 13.85 2.69 -12.84
CA SER A 98 14.41 3.73 -13.72
C SER A 98 15.73 3.31 -14.38
N SER A 99 16.42 2.30 -13.85
CA SER A 99 17.61 1.70 -14.47
C SER A 99 17.28 0.76 -15.64
N LEU A 100 16.06 0.21 -15.67
CA LEU A 100 15.58 -0.67 -16.74
C LEU A 100 14.78 0.10 -17.79
N ALA A 101 13.98 1.07 -17.36
CA ALA A 101 13.20 1.93 -18.22
C ALA A 101 13.30 3.37 -17.71
N THR A 102 14.10 4.18 -18.41
CA THR A 102 14.33 5.58 -18.04
C THR A 102 13.02 6.37 -18.17
N PRO A 103 12.57 7.05 -17.11
CA PRO A 103 11.36 7.85 -17.16
C PRO A 103 11.55 9.10 -18.04
N SER A 104 10.44 9.75 -18.39
CA SER A 104 10.44 10.96 -19.21
C SER A 104 11.09 12.17 -18.52
N SER A 105 11.24 12.14 -17.19
CA SER A 105 11.90 13.19 -16.40
C SER A 105 12.68 12.57 -15.22
N PRO A 106 13.85 13.12 -14.85
CA PRO A 106 14.62 12.68 -13.68
C PRO A 106 13.90 12.86 -12.33
N SER A 107 12.87 13.71 -12.28
CA SER A 107 12.06 13.93 -11.08
C SER A 107 11.04 12.82 -10.82
N VAL A 108 10.82 11.91 -11.79
CA VAL A 108 9.86 10.81 -11.66
C VAL A 108 10.43 9.73 -10.76
N VAL A 109 9.67 9.37 -9.74
CA VAL A 109 10.04 8.32 -8.79
C VAL A 109 9.52 6.96 -9.27
N SER A 110 10.42 6.04 -9.60
CA SER A 110 10.06 4.67 -9.99
C SER A 110 9.40 3.90 -8.84
N VAL A 111 8.62 2.87 -9.14
CA VAL A 111 7.98 2.02 -8.12
C VAL A 111 9.00 1.43 -7.15
N ARG A 112 10.16 1.01 -7.66
CA ARG A 112 11.29 0.58 -6.82
C ARG A 112 11.70 1.66 -5.81
N ASN A 113 11.84 2.91 -6.24
CA ASN A 113 12.25 4.00 -5.35
C ASN A 113 11.14 4.41 -4.38
N GLN A 114 9.86 4.37 -4.79
CA GLN A 114 8.72 4.56 -3.89
C GLN A 114 8.78 3.55 -2.71
N ILE A 115 9.18 2.31 -2.97
CA ILE A 115 9.33 1.28 -1.93
C ILE A 115 10.64 1.48 -1.14
N GLU A 116 11.78 1.50 -1.81
CA GLU A 116 13.12 1.45 -1.20
C GLU A 116 13.53 2.76 -0.52
N GLN A 117 13.12 3.90 -1.08
CA GLN A 117 13.58 5.23 -0.65
C GLN A 117 12.53 5.99 0.15
N GLU A 118 11.23 5.71 -0.07
CA GLU A 118 10.15 6.44 0.63
C GLU A 118 9.47 5.57 1.68
N PHE A 119 8.88 4.44 1.30
CA PHE A 119 8.14 3.60 2.24
C PHE A 119 9.07 2.96 3.28
N ILE A 120 10.08 2.19 2.89
CA ILE A 120 10.95 1.46 3.83
C ILE A 120 11.60 2.39 4.88
N PRO A 121 12.18 3.54 4.49
CA PRO A 121 12.78 4.46 5.46
C PRO A 121 11.76 5.22 6.31
N GLY A 122 10.52 5.36 5.83
CA GLY A 122 9.40 6.04 6.49
C GLY A 122 8.43 5.07 7.17
N LEU A 123 7.25 4.87 6.58
CA LEU A 123 6.18 4.06 7.19
C LEU A 123 6.56 2.59 7.37
N GLY A 124 7.50 2.06 6.59
CA GLY A 124 8.10 0.74 6.75
C GLY A 124 8.73 0.49 8.13
N LYS A 125 9.18 1.56 8.82
CA LYS A 125 9.68 1.51 10.20
C LYS A 125 8.58 1.40 11.25
N LYS A 126 7.31 1.41 10.85
CA LYS A 126 6.13 1.38 11.74
C LYS A 126 6.19 2.46 12.83
N PRO A 127 6.25 3.76 12.46
CA PRO A 127 6.28 4.83 13.45
C PRO A 127 5.00 4.80 14.31
N THR A 128 5.11 5.17 15.58
CA THR A 128 3.96 5.17 16.51
C THR A 128 2.84 6.11 16.09
N SER A 129 3.14 7.12 15.26
CA SER A 129 2.15 8.03 14.66
C SER A 129 1.23 7.34 13.64
N VAL A 130 1.65 6.20 13.07
CA VAL A 130 0.86 5.38 12.14
C VAL A 130 0.98 3.92 12.57
N PRO A 131 0.15 3.45 13.53
CA PRO A 131 0.30 2.14 14.17
C PRO A 131 -0.27 1.00 13.31
N TRP A 132 0.20 0.87 12.07
CA TRP A 132 -0.23 -0.19 11.16
C TRP A 132 0.46 -1.52 11.46
N THR A 133 -0.20 -2.62 11.09
CA THR A 133 0.29 -3.99 11.22
C THR A 133 0.12 -4.75 9.90
N ALA A 134 0.89 -5.80 9.68
CA ALA A 134 0.68 -6.66 8.51
C ALA A 134 -0.74 -7.27 8.47
N ALA A 135 -1.40 -7.41 9.61
CA ALA A 135 -2.74 -7.99 9.73
C ALA A 135 -3.88 -7.01 9.45
N ASP A 136 -3.63 -5.70 9.36
CA ASP A 136 -4.64 -4.68 9.02
C ASP A 136 -4.25 -3.80 7.84
N SER A 137 -3.24 -4.25 7.08
CA SER A 137 -2.68 -3.51 5.96
C SER A 137 -2.81 -4.26 4.64
N LEU A 138 -3.12 -3.53 3.59
CA LEU A 138 -3.08 -4.01 2.21
C LEU A 138 -2.00 -3.24 1.45
N PHE A 139 -1.16 -3.97 0.72
CA PHE A 139 -0.15 -3.40 -0.17
C PHE A 139 -0.59 -3.60 -1.62
N VAL A 140 -0.61 -2.53 -2.40
CA VAL A 140 -1.04 -2.54 -3.81
C VAL A 140 0.07 -1.95 -4.67
N ILE A 141 0.42 -2.64 -5.76
CA ILE A 141 1.40 -2.19 -6.74
C ILE A 141 0.70 -2.21 -8.11
N LEU A 142 0.67 -1.07 -8.79
CA LEU A 142 0.03 -0.90 -10.10
C LEU A 142 0.95 -0.16 -11.07
#